data_AF-A0A5J4UM19-F1
#
_entry.id   AF-A0A5J4UM19-F1
#
_cell.length_a   1.000
_cell.length_b   1.000
_cell.length_c   1.000
_cell.angle_alpha   90.00
_cell.angle_beta   90.00
_cell.angle_gamma   90.00
#
_symmetry.space_group_name_H-M   'P 1'
#
loop_
_entity.id
_entity.type
_entity.pdbx_description
1 polymer ?
#
loop_
_entity_poly.entity_id
_entity_poly.type
_entity_poly.pdbx_seq_one_letter_code
_entity_poly.pdbx_strand_id
1 'polypeptide(L)'
;MKHLEHSERKHYSFDLIPSHVEDLNSIDETIRLKSLDNILDEIGTAKIQCCRADQFSGLLDSLEPLMKNIQNHELQRIASILELLSTKHLIMVNAEFANFLVIIKTKDIVNLMKTAFLDESTPVLMKESLAYSISSFRVIIDKYDQCFSLILNLLLNRLKEEEKHWSQQPYNKELDPRRCKYGIRTLATILNALSIICLGNDGLKQEIADHGGIEIGLRYLNHPSAKICVMAALLFGLSRERMIGQQFRKNNYCIPIFNSSIPPPLFNIITSSDSNITSPTQHLQHLHSGMIQGTGFKYIVLTHEYKN
;
A
#
# COMPACT_ATOMS: atom_id res chain seq x y z
N MET A 1 24.84 -30.82 3.74
CA MET A 1 23.43 -31.19 3.94
C MET A 1 22.62 -30.60 2.80
N LYS A 2 21.85 -31.44 2.10
CA LYS A 2 21.04 -31.08 0.94
C LYS A 2 19.93 -30.11 1.33
N HIS A 3 19.65 -29.20 0.40
CA HIS A 3 18.57 -28.22 0.38
C HIS A 3 17.25 -28.73 0.97
N LEU A 4 16.76 -28.05 2.00
CA LEU A 4 15.33 -27.92 2.27
C LEU A 4 14.88 -26.58 1.70
N GLU A 5 14.83 -26.49 0.37
CA GLU A 5 13.89 -25.59 -0.28
C GLU A 5 12.50 -26.14 0.05
N HIS A 6 11.89 -25.64 1.11
CA HIS A 6 10.48 -25.89 1.37
C HIS A 6 9.69 -25.24 0.25
N SER A 7 9.32 -26.07 -0.72
CA SER A 7 8.44 -25.78 -1.85
C SER A 7 7.02 -25.51 -1.35
N GLU A 8 6.80 -24.39 -0.68
CA GLU A 8 5.44 -23.84 -0.45
C GLU A 8 4.84 -23.20 -1.72
N ARG A 9 5.58 -23.20 -2.84
CA ARG A 9 5.11 -22.70 -4.14
C ARG A 9 4.21 -23.67 -4.92
N LYS A 10 3.94 -24.87 -4.39
CA LYS A 10 3.02 -25.82 -5.02
C LYS A 10 1.69 -25.78 -4.25
N HIS A 11 0.61 -25.40 -4.94
CA HIS A 11 -0.80 -25.53 -4.53
C HIS A 11 -1.56 -24.34 -3.94
N TYR A 12 -1.25 -23.08 -4.29
CA TYR A 12 -2.23 -21.99 -4.11
C TYR A 12 -2.57 -21.35 -5.44
N SER A 13 -3.60 -21.96 -6.03
CA SER A 13 -4.20 -21.75 -7.34
C SER A 13 -4.65 -20.30 -7.54
N PHE A 14 -4.01 -19.63 -8.50
CA PHE A 14 -4.60 -18.52 -9.26
C PHE A 14 -5.21 -19.11 -10.55
N ASP A 15 -5.63 -20.37 -10.51
CA ASP A 15 -5.83 -21.19 -11.72
C ASP A 15 -7.17 -20.92 -12.40
N LEU A 16 -8.10 -20.26 -11.72
CA LEU A 16 -9.43 -19.93 -12.25
C LEU A 16 -9.51 -18.53 -12.88
N ILE A 17 -8.61 -17.60 -12.53
CA ILE A 17 -8.56 -16.28 -13.18
C ILE A 17 -8.48 -16.40 -14.70
N PRO A 18 -7.64 -17.27 -15.31
CA PRO A 18 -7.64 -17.45 -16.75
C PRO A 18 -9.03 -17.76 -17.33
N SER A 19 -9.81 -18.63 -16.68
CA SER A 19 -11.16 -18.99 -17.14
C SER A 19 -12.14 -17.81 -17.03
N HIS A 20 -12.07 -17.03 -15.95
CA HIS A 20 -12.89 -15.83 -15.82
C HIS A 20 -12.47 -14.72 -16.78
N VAL A 21 -11.16 -14.59 -17.04
CA VAL A 21 -10.61 -13.65 -18.03
C VAL A 21 -11.12 -13.97 -19.44
N GLU A 22 -11.30 -15.24 -19.81
CA GLU A 22 -11.94 -15.62 -21.08
C GLU A 22 -13.37 -15.10 -21.18
N ASP A 23 -14.16 -15.24 -20.11
CA ASP A 23 -15.56 -14.76 -20.04
C ASP A 23 -15.69 -13.24 -20.18
N LEU A 24 -14.63 -12.46 -19.92
CA LEU A 24 -14.62 -11.00 -20.13
C LEU A 24 -14.72 -10.61 -21.61
N ASN A 25 -14.45 -11.53 -22.54
CA ASN A 25 -14.64 -11.31 -23.98
C ASN A 25 -16.06 -11.64 -24.47
N SER A 26 -16.96 -12.07 -23.57
CA SER A 26 -18.36 -12.35 -23.92
C SER A 26 -19.07 -11.11 -24.45
N ILE A 27 -19.99 -11.29 -25.40
CA ILE A 27 -20.86 -10.19 -25.88
C ILE A 27 -21.93 -9.85 -24.82
N ASP A 28 -22.28 -10.80 -23.96
CA ASP A 28 -23.28 -10.62 -22.90
C ASP A 28 -22.68 -9.91 -21.68
N GLU A 29 -23.19 -8.72 -21.38
CA GLU A 29 -22.80 -7.90 -20.22
C GLU A 29 -23.02 -8.63 -18.90
N THR A 30 -24.07 -9.45 -18.78
CA THR A 30 -24.37 -10.19 -17.55
C THR A 30 -23.27 -11.21 -17.24
N ILE A 31 -22.74 -11.85 -18.29
CA ILE A 31 -21.63 -12.81 -18.18
C ILE A 31 -20.36 -12.06 -17.77
N ARG A 32 -20.06 -10.92 -18.41
CA ARG A 32 -18.88 -10.10 -18.08
C ARG A 32 -18.94 -9.58 -16.65
N LEU A 33 -20.07 -9.02 -16.22
CA LEU A 33 -20.26 -8.53 -14.84
C LEU A 33 -20.07 -9.64 -13.81
N LYS A 34 -20.67 -10.82 -14.03
CA LYS A 34 -20.49 -11.98 -13.15
C LYS A 34 -19.04 -12.43 -13.10
N SER A 35 -18.34 -12.42 -14.24
CA SER A 35 -16.92 -12.75 -14.30
C SER A 35 -16.06 -11.73 -13.52
N LEU A 36 -16.32 -10.44 -13.65
CA LEU A 36 -15.64 -9.39 -12.88
C LEU A 36 -15.82 -9.59 -11.35
N ASP A 37 -17.03 -9.94 -10.92
CA ASP A 37 -17.31 -10.23 -9.51
C ASP A 37 -16.53 -11.48 -9.03
N ASN A 38 -16.49 -12.55 -9.84
CA ASN A 38 -15.69 -13.75 -9.52
C ASN A 38 -14.19 -13.45 -9.44
N ILE A 39 -13.66 -12.66 -10.38
CA ILE A 39 -12.25 -12.22 -10.37
C ILE A 39 -11.93 -11.45 -9.09
N LEU A 40 -12.84 -10.56 -8.67
CA LEU A 40 -12.68 -9.79 -7.44
C LEU A 40 -12.59 -10.72 -6.22
N ASP A 41 -13.46 -11.73 -6.13
CA ASP A 41 -13.47 -12.71 -5.04
C ASP A 41 -12.20 -13.58 -5.03
N GLU A 42 -11.72 -14.00 -6.19
CA GLU A 42 -10.49 -14.80 -6.32
C GLU A 42 -9.26 -14.03 -5.88
N ILE A 43 -9.08 -12.80 -6.36
CA ILE A 43 -7.99 -11.93 -5.90
C ILE A 43 -8.14 -11.69 -4.39
N GLY A 44 -9.37 -11.54 -3.89
CA GLY A 44 -9.72 -11.33 -2.50
C GLY A 44 -9.22 -12.44 -1.57
N THR A 45 -9.40 -13.69 -2.00
CA THR A 45 -9.05 -14.90 -1.23
C THR A 45 -7.64 -15.41 -1.48
N ALA A 46 -7.00 -14.98 -2.56
CA ALA A 46 -5.68 -15.48 -2.92
C ALA A 46 -4.55 -15.06 -1.96
N LYS A 47 -3.57 -15.98 -1.82
CA LYS A 47 -2.30 -15.76 -1.12
C LYS A 47 -1.31 -15.05 -2.03
N ILE A 48 -1.44 -13.73 -2.12
CA ILE A 48 -0.70 -12.87 -3.07
C ILE A 48 0.83 -12.99 -2.93
N GLN A 49 1.34 -13.30 -1.73
CA GLN A 49 2.76 -13.58 -1.50
C GLN A 49 3.29 -14.80 -2.28
N CYS A 50 2.41 -15.68 -2.77
CA CYS A 50 2.74 -16.85 -3.57
C CYS A 50 2.53 -16.64 -5.08
N CYS A 51 1.94 -15.52 -5.48
CA CYS A 51 1.60 -15.24 -6.88
C CYS A 51 2.80 -14.68 -7.64
N ARG A 52 2.80 -14.93 -8.96
CA ARG A 52 3.76 -14.38 -9.92
C ARG A 52 3.15 -13.15 -10.57
N ALA A 53 3.95 -12.12 -10.80
CA ALA A 53 3.47 -10.88 -11.42
C ALA A 53 2.82 -11.13 -12.79
N ASP A 54 3.40 -12.02 -13.60
CA ASP A 54 2.93 -12.32 -14.96
C ASP A 54 1.52 -12.91 -15.00
N GLN A 55 1.06 -13.56 -13.91
CA GLN A 55 -0.30 -14.11 -13.83
C GLN A 55 -1.38 -13.01 -13.94
N PHE A 56 -1.04 -11.77 -13.63
CA PHE A 56 -1.96 -10.65 -13.71
C PHE A 56 -1.97 -9.97 -15.08
N SER A 57 -0.99 -10.23 -15.96
CA SER A 57 -0.91 -9.53 -17.25
C SER A 57 -2.16 -9.77 -18.10
N GLY A 58 -2.58 -11.03 -18.25
CA GLY A 58 -3.75 -11.37 -19.05
C GLY A 58 -5.04 -10.75 -18.49
N LEU A 59 -5.16 -10.66 -17.17
CA LEU A 59 -6.26 -9.93 -16.54
C LEU A 59 -6.24 -8.45 -16.91
N LEU A 60 -5.09 -7.77 -16.74
CA LEU A 60 -4.97 -6.35 -17.07
C LEU A 60 -5.32 -6.09 -18.55
N ASP A 61 -4.84 -6.93 -19.46
CA ASP A 61 -5.13 -6.85 -20.90
C ASP A 61 -6.65 -6.96 -21.19
N SER A 62 -7.36 -7.83 -20.48
CA SER A 62 -8.81 -8.01 -20.66
C SER A 62 -9.67 -6.94 -19.99
N LEU A 63 -9.16 -6.23 -18.97
CA LEU A 63 -9.88 -5.12 -18.35
C LEU A 63 -9.82 -3.84 -19.21
N GLU A 64 -8.73 -3.62 -19.95
CA GLU A 64 -8.53 -2.44 -20.80
C GLU A 64 -9.69 -2.12 -21.75
N PRO A 65 -10.19 -3.05 -22.62
CA PRO A 65 -11.27 -2.73 -23.54
C PRO A 65 -12.58 -2.36 -22.82
N LEU A 66 -12.83 -2.93 -21.64
CA LEU A 66 -14.03 -2.68 -20.85
C LEU A 66 -14.02 -1.29 -20.18
N MET A 67 -12.84 -0.75 -19.87
CA MET A 67 -12.70 0.59 -19.29
C MET A 67 -12.93 1.73 -20.29
N LYS A 68 -12.91 1.46 -21.60
CA LYS A 68 -13.07 2.51 -22.62
C LYS A 68 -14.47 3.14 -22.63
N ASN A 69 -15.47 2.48 -22.05
CA ASN A 69 -16.81 3.03 -21.90
C ASN A 69 -17.08 3.43 -20.44
N ILE A 70 -16.91 4.73 -20.13
CA ILE A 70 -16.94 5.26 -18.77
C ILE A 70 -18.33 5.20 -18.11
N GLN A 71 -19.41 5.12 -18.90
CA GLN A 71 -20.78 5.07 -18.38
C GLN A 71 -21.24 3.67 -17.94
N ASN A 72 -20.35 2.67 -18.02
CA ASN A 72 -20.71 1.27 -17.86
C ASN A 72 -20.67 0.82 -16.39
N HIS A 73 -21.64 -0.01 -16.00
CA HIS A 73 -21.66 -0.71 -14.71
C HIS A 73 -20.39 -1.54 -14.46
N GLU A 74 -19.74 -2.00 -15.53
CA GLU A 74 -18.47 -2.72 -15.49
C GLU A 74 -17.34 -1.87 -14.91
N LEU A 75 -17.28 -0.56 -15.22
CA LEU A 75 -16.18 0.31 -14.76
C LEU A 75 -16.10 0.35 -13.22
N GLN A 76 -17.24 0.30 -12.53
CA GLN A 76 -17.26 0.22 -11.07
C GLN A 76 -16.60 -1.07 -10.54
N ARG A 77 -16.84 -2.21 -11.19
CA ARG A 77 -16.25 -3.50 -10.79
C ARG A 77 -14.76 -3.52 -11.12
N ILE A 78 -14.39 -2.98 -12.28
CA ILE A 78 -12.99 -2.83 -12.68
C ILE A 78 -12.23 -1.93 -11.70
N ALA A 79 -12.78 -0.78 -11.31
CA ALA A 79 -12.18 0.10 -10.30
C ALA A 79 -12.00 -0.63 -8.96
N SER A 80 -12.94 -1.50 -8.58
CA SER A 80 -12.83 -2.32 -7.37
C SER A 80 -11.73 -3.38 -7.47
N ILE A 81 -11.59 -4.03 -8.63
CA ILE A 81 -10.50 -4.99 -8.92
C ILE A 81 -9.14 -4.27 -8.85
N LEU A 82 -9.03 -3.12 -9.49
CA LEU A 82 -7.80 -2.30 -9.50
C LEU A 82 -7.44 -1.83 -8.10
N GLU A 83 -8.42 -1.36 -7.31
CA GLU A 83 -8.22 -1.01 -5.92
C GLU A 83 -7.72 -2.22 -5.12
N LEU A 84 -8.36 -3.38 -5.26
CA LEU A 84 -7.98 -4.60 -4.58
C LEU A 84 -6.53 -4.99 -4.91
N LEU A 85 -6.16 -5.04 -6.19
CA LEU A 85 -4.79 -5.28 -6.64
C LEU A 85 -3.82 -4.24 -6.05
N SER A 86 -4.20 -2.96 -6.06
CA SER A 86 -3.41 -1.86 -5.52
C SER A 86 -3.19 -1.95 -4.01
N THR A 87 -4.01 -2.70 -3.27
CA THR A 87 -3.76 -2.96 -1.84
C THR A 87 -2.95 -4.22 -1.60
N LYS A 88 -3.12 -5.24 -2.45
CA LYS A 88 -2.59 -6.58 -2.27
C LYS A 88 -1.17 -6.74 -2.80
N HIS A 89 -0.80 -6.02 -3.86
CA HIS A 89 0.54 -6.14 -4.45
C HIS A 89 1.68 -5.83 -3.46
N LEU A 90 1.41 -5.01 -2.43
CA LEU A 90 2.37 -4.73 -1.33
C LEU A 90 2.74 -5.95 -0.49
N ILE A 91 2.00 -7.06 -0.62
CA ILE A 91 2.24 -8.33 0.07
C ILE A 91 2.99 -9.32 -0.83
N MET A 92 3.18 -8.99 -2.11
CA MET A 92 4.02 -9.79 -3.01
C MET A 92 5.47 -9.80 -2.52
N VAL A 93 6.19 -10.88 -2.83
CA VAL A 93 7.64 -10.92 -2.66
C VAL A 93 8.26 -9.79 -3.47
N ASN A 94 9.28 -9.10 -2.94
CA ASN A 94 9.87 -7.88 -3.52
C ASN A 94 10.17 -7.97 -5.03
N ALA A 95 10.70 -9.10 -5.51
CA ALA A 95 10.96 -9.30 -6.94
C ALA A 95 9.68 -9.32 -7.78
N GLU A 96 8.63 -10.01 -7.31
CA GLU A 96 7.33 -10.05 -7.98
C GLU A 96 6.59 -8.72 -7.87
N PHE A 97 6.70 -8.01 -6.73
CA PHE A 97 6.19 -6.65 -6.59
C PHE A 97 6.81 -5.71 -7.63
N ALA A 98 8.13 -5.74 -7.80
CA ALA A 98 8.83 -4.91 -8.79
C ALA A 98 8.38 -5.25 -10.23
N ASN A 99 8.31 -6.56 -10.56
CA ASN A 99 7.83 -7.01 -11.86
C ASN A 99 6.37 -6.58 -12.12
N PHE A 100 5.50 -6.70 -11.11
CA PHE A 100 4.10 -6.30 -11.23
C PHE A 100 3.97 -4.79 -11.51
N LEU A 101 4.78 -3.95 -10.85
CA LEU A 101 4.82 -2.52 -11.15
C LEU A 101 5.33 -2.21 -12.57
N VAL A 102 6.26 -3.01 -13.10
CA VAL A 102 6.69 -2.86 -14.49
C VAL A 102 5.56 -3.23 -15.45
N ILE A 103 4.90 -4.38 -15.22
CA ILE A 103 3.78 -4.84 -16.04
C ILE A 103 2.68 -3.78 -16.07
N ILE A 104 2.20 -3.31 -14.92
CA ILE A 104 1.09 -2.35 -14.93
C ILE A 104 1.46 -1.04 -15.63
N LYS A 105 2.72 -0.60 -15.56
CA LYS A 105 3.19 0.64 -16.20
C LYS A 105 3.31 0.54 -17.72
N THR A 106 3.38 -0.67 -18.29
CA THR A 106 3.43 -0.87 -19.75
C THR A 106 2.05 -1.02 -20.38
N LYS A 107 0.99 -1.07 -19.56
CA LYS A 107 -0.40 -1.27 -19.97
C LYS A 107 -1.14 0.06 -20.11
N ASP A 108 -2.06 0.14 -21.06
CA ASP A 108 -2.89 1.34 -21.29
C ASP A 108 -3.92 1.55 -20.18
N ILE A 109 -4.16 0.52 -19.36
CA ILE A 109 -5.02 0.60 -18.17
C ILE A 109 -4.66 1.78 -17.25
N VAL A 110 -3.39 2.20 -17.22
CA VAL A 110 -2.94 3.37 -16.46
C VAL A 110 -3.55 4.66 -17.01
N ASN A 111 -3.52 4.85 -18.33
CA ASN A 111 -4.10 6.03 -18.97
C ASN A 111 -5.63 6.02 -18.83
N LEU A 112 -6.24 4.83 -18.91
CA LEU A 112 -7.68 4.66 -18.72
C LEU A 112 -8.10 5.00 -17.28
N MET A 113 -7.35 4.56 -16.26
CA MET A 113 -7.59 4.97 -14.87
C MET A 113 -7.53 6.49 -14.69
N LYS A 114 -6.50 7.14 -15.27
CA LYS A 114 -6.35 8.61 -15.19
C LYS A 114 -7.49 9.33 -15.92
N THR A 115 -7.86 8.86 -17.11
CA THR A 115 -8.96 9.42 -17.90
C THR A 115 -10.28 9.32 -17.14
N ALA A 116 -10.62 8.14 -16.61
CA ALA A 116 -11.81 7.94 -15.81
C ALA A 116 -11.81 8.77 -14.52
N PHE A 117 -10.65 8.96 -13.88
CA PHE A 117 -10.54 9.83 -12.70
C PHE A 117 -10.79 11.32 -13.03
N LEU A 118 -10.26 11.79 -14.16
CA LEU A 118 -10.40 13.16 -14.63
C LEU A 118 -11.81 13.48 -15.13
N ASP A 119 -12.54 12.48 -15.64
CA ASP A 119 -13.91 12.64 -16.12
C ASP A 119 -14.85 13.12 -15.00
N GLU A 120 -15.55 14.25 -15.22
CA GLU A 120 -16.48 14.85 -14.25
C GLU A 120 -17.71 13.98 -13.97
N SER A 121 -18.11 13.14 -14.92
CA SER A 121 -19.26 12.22 -14.79
C SER A 121 -18.96 11.00 -13.91
N THR A 122 -17.67 10.70 -13.67
CA THR A 122 -17.27 9.57 -12.83
C THR A 122 -17.71 9.80 -11.37
N PRO A 123 -18.50 8.87 -10.77
CA PRO A 123 -18.94 8.99 -9.38
C PRO A 123 -17.79 9.18 -8.39
N VAL A 124 -18.00 10.01 -7.37
CA VAL A 124 -16.99 10.37 -6.36
C VAL A 124 -16.33 9.14 -5.72
N LEU A 125 -17.13 8.13 -5.35
CA LEU A 125 -16.61 6.90 -4.75
C LEU A 125 -15.65 6.16 -5.69
N MET A 126 -15.92 6.19 -6.99
CA MET A 126 -15.05 5.59 -7.99
C MET A 126 -13.78 6.43 -8.20
N LYS A 127 -13.89 7.77 -8.17
CA LYS A 127 -12.71 8.66 -8.19
C LYS A 127 -11.77 8.35 -7.03
N GLU A 128 -12.28 8.03 -5.84
CA GLU A 128 -11.44 7.65 -4.70
C GLU A 128 -10.70 6.34 -4.90
N SER A 129 -11.39 5.30 -5.39
CA SER A 129 -10.78 4.01 -5.73
C SER A 129 -9.70 4.17 -6.80
N LEU A 130 -9.97 4.96 -7.84
CA LEU A 130 -9.01 5.26 -8.90
C LEU A 130 -7.84 6.09 -8.38
N ALA A 131 -8.08 7.15 -7.61
CA ALA A 131 -7.03 7.98 -7.00
C ALA A 131 -6.09 7.16 -6.11
N TYR A 132 -6.65 6.26 -5.30
CA TYR A 132 -5.86 5.35 -4.48
C TYR A 132 -5.02 4.41 -5.36
N SER A 133 -5.62 3.81 -6.39
CA SER A 133 -4.94 2.89 -7.31
C SER A 133 -3.80 3.57 -8.06
N ILE A 134 -4.07 4.75 -8.64
CA ILE A 134 -3.09 5.60 -9.34
C ILE A 134 -1.90 5.94 -8.42
N SER A 135 -2.18 6.33 -7.18
CA SER A 135 -1.14 6.62 -6.19
C SER A 135 -0.34 5.37 -5.85
N SER A 136 -1.03 4.27 -5.52
CA SER A 136 -0.44 3.04 -5.00
C SER A 136 0.45 2.33 -6.03
N PHE A 137 0.04 2.32 -7.30
CA PHE A 137 0.84 1.77 -8.40
C PHE A 137 2.01 2.65 -8.83
N ARG A 138 2.18 3.85 -8.24
CA ARG A 138 3.27 4.80 -8.55
C ARG A 138 3.31 5.16 -10.03
N VAL A 139 2.14 5.47 -10.58
CA VAL A 139 1.96 5.80 -12.01
C VAL A 139 1.80 7.30 -12.27
N ILE A 140 1.88 8.13 -11.22
CA ILE A 140 2.05 9.58 -11.35
C ILE A 140 3.51 9.85 -11.72
N ILE A 141 3.73 10.41 -12.91
CA ILE A 141 5.07 10.53 -13.49
C ILE A 141 5.83 11.68 -12.83
N ASP A 142 5.19 12.84 -12.74
CA ASP A 142 5.71 14.05 -12.14
C ASP A 142 4.57 15.00 -11.71
N LYS A 143 4.96 16.19 -11.24
CA LYS A 143 3.99 17.18 -10.73
C LYS A 143 3.10 17.82 -11.79
N TYR A 144 3.42 17.66 -13.08
CA TYR A 144 2.65 18.17 -14.21
C TYR A 144 1.64 17.14 -14.74
N ASP A 145 1.64 15.92 -14.20
CA ASP A 145 0.61 14.92 -14.47
C ASP A 145 -0.76 15.49 -14.07
N GLN A 146 -1.70 15.55 -15.03
CA GLN A 146 -2.95 16.30 -14.88
C GLN A 146 -3.80 15.82 -13.70
N CYS A 147 -3.71 14.55 -13.33
CA CYS A 147 -4.43 14.00 -12.20
C CYS A 147 -3.77 14.29 -10.85
N PHE A 148 -2.48 14.66 -10.80
CA PHE A 148 -1.71 14.74 -9.57
C PHE A 148 -2.28 15.76 -8.57
N SER A 149 -2.44 17.02 -8.99
CA SER A 149 -2.94 18.09 -8.11
C SER A 149 -4.35 17.77 -7.59
N LEU A 150 -5.19 17.17 -8.42
CA LEU A 150 -6.54 16.75 -8.05
C LEU A 150 -6.53 15.59 -7.04
N ILE A 151 -5.67 14.59 -7.24
CA ILE A 151 -5.48 13.49 -6.28
C ILE A 151 -4.94 14.01 -4.96
N LEU A 152 -3.95 14.90 -4.99
CA LEU A 152 -3.39 15.50 -3.79
C LEU A 152 -4.45 16.28 -3.00
N ASN A 153 -5.22 17.13 -3.68
CA ASN A 153 -6.31 17.88 -3.07
C ASN A 153 -7.39 16.96 -2.48
N LEU A 154 -7.75 15.90 -3.21
CA LEU A 154 -8.70 14.89 -2.71
C LEU A 154 -8.18 14.23 -1.42
N LEU A 155 -6.92 13.81 -1.39
CA LEU A 155 -6.28 13.18 -0.23
C LEU A 155 -6.23 14.12 0.98
N LEU A 156 -5.84 15.38 0.78
CA LEU A 156 -5.76 16.37 1.85
C LEU A 156 -7.14 16.77 2.39
N ASN A 157 -8.16 16.84 1.53
CA ASN A 157 -9.52 17.09 1.96
C ASN A 157 -10.08 15.92 2.77
N ARG A 158 -9.88 14.68 2.30
CA ARG A 158 -10.25 13.46 3.05
C ARG A 158 -9.50 13.35 4.38
N LEU A 159 -8.23 13.75 4.43
CA LEU A 159 -7.47 13.81 5.68
C LEU A 159 -8.12 14.76 6.69
N LYS A 160 -8.49 15.97 6.27
CA LYS A 160 -9.15 16.97 7.13
C LYS A 160 -10.51 16.47 7.64
N GLU A 161 -11.25 15.73 6.83
CA GLU A 161 -12.54 15.15 7.23
C GLU A 161 -12.36 14.05 8.29
N GLU A 162 -11.39 13.16 8.09
CA GLU A 162 -11.05 12.13 9.08
C GLU A 162 -10.52 12.73 10.38
N GLU A 163 -9.66 13.75 10.30
CA GLU A 163 -9.17 14.48 11.48
C GLU A 163 -10.31 15.12 12.28
N LYS A 164 -11.31 15.70 11.59
CA LYS A 164 -12.52 16.24 12.23
C LYS A 164 -13.33 15.14 12.91
N HIS A 165 -13.50 13.99 12.26
CA HIS A 165 -14.20 12.85 12.85
C HIS A 165 -13.50 12.38 14.14
N TRP A 166 -12.17 12.29 14.13
CA TRP A 166 -11.40 11.80 15.27
C TRP A 166 -11.31 12.78 16.43
N SER A 167 -11.46 14.08 16.15
CA SER A 167 -11.59 15.08 17.21
C SER A 167 -12.84 14.88 18.08
N GLN A 168 -13.85 14.16 17.55
CA GLN A 168 -15.10 13.85 18.24
C GLN A 168 -15.09 12.45 18.86
N GLN A 169 -14.35 11.51 18.26
CA GLN A 169 -14.24 10.14 18.71
C GLN A 169 -12.78 9.64 18.59
N PRO A 170 -12.14 9.21 19.69
CA PRO A 170 -10.77 8.69 19.63
C PRO A 170 -10.65 7.52 18.65
N TYR A 171 -9.51 7.43 17.95
CA TYR A 171 -9.26 6.37 16.97
C TYR A 171 -9.44 4.98 17.58
N ASN A 172 -10.30 4.17 16.95
CA ASN A 172 -10.47 2.76 17.26
C ASN A 172 -10.30 1.92 15.98
N LYS A 173 -9.23 1.13 15.94
CA LYS A 173 -8.92 0.23 14.81
C LYS A 173 -10.04 -0.79 14.53
N GLU A 174 -10.84 -1.17 15.53
CA GLU A 174 -11.95 -2.11 15.33
C GLU A 174 -13.10 -1.50 14.51
N LEU A 175 -13.17 -0.17 14.47
CA LEU A 175 -14.15 0.57 13.66
C LEU A 175 -13.65 0.84 12.24
N ASP A 176 -12.39 0.53 11.93
CA ASP A 176 -11.88 0.67 10.57
C ASP A 176 -12.65 -0.30 9.65
N PRO A 177 -13.28 0.18 8.56
CA PRO A 177 -14.00 -0.67 7.64
C PRO A 177 -13.07 -1.77 7.10
N ARG A 178 -13.58 -3.01 7.09
CA ARG A 178 -12.88 -4.14 6.44
C ARG A 178 -12.65 -3.78 4.97
N ARG A 179 -11.39 -3.89 4.53
CA ARG A 179 -10.92 -3.45 3.21
C ARG A 179 -11.75 -4.04 2.07
N CYS A 180 -11.73 -3.35 0.92
CA CYS A 180 -12.26 -3.78 -0.38
C CYS A 180 -13.74 -3.49 -0.62
N LYS A 181 -14.22 -2.31 -0.24
CA LYS A 181 -15.45 -1.81 -0.87
C LYS A 181 -15.34 -0.42 -1.46
N TYR A 182 -14.57 0.51 -0.89
CA TYR A 182 -14.38 1.86 -1.47
C TYR A 182 -13.16 2.61 -0.86
N GLY A 183 -12.07 2.72 -1.61
CA GLY A 183 -11.11 3.83 -1.65
C GLY A 183 -10.54 4.45 -0.36
N ILE A 184 -10.24 5.75 -0.48
CA ILE A 184 -9.56 6.65 0.47
C ILE A 184 -10.50 6.96 1.65
N ARG A 185 -10.74 5.99 2.54
CA ARG A 185 -11.73 6.11 3.64
C ARG A 185 -11.17 6.08 5.05
N THR A 186 -10.01 5.50 5.23
CA THR A 186 -9.37 5.42 6.55
C THR A 186 -8.15 6.31 6.54
N LEU A 187 -7.78 6.81 7.73
CA LEU A 187 -6.50 7.52 7.87
C LEU A 187 -5.35 6.69 7.31
N ALA A 188 -5.33 5.38 7.56
CA ALA A 188 -4.30 4.49 7.04
C ALA A 188 -4.26 4.43 5.51
N THR A 189 -5.39 4.50 4.81
CA THR A 189 -5.40 4.54 3.33
C THR A 189 -5.00 5.90 2.77
N ILE A 190 -5.41 7.00 3.43
CA ILE A 190 -5.04 8.37 3.06
C ILE A 190 -3.53 8.57 3.19
N LEU A 191 -2.98 8.24 4.38
CA LEU A 191 -1.55 8.37 4.64
C LEU A 191 -0.71 7.43 3.79
N ASN A 192 -1.24 6.24 3.41
CA ASN A 192 -0.55 5.36 2.48
C ASN A 192 -0.39 6.00 1.10
N ALA A 193 -1.46 6.58 0.56
CA ALA A 193 -1.40 7.22 -0.75
C ALA A 193 -0.46 8.43 -0.74
N LEU A 194 -0.56 9.29 0.28
CA LEU A 194 0.36 10.43 0.46
C LEU A 194 1.82 9.97 0.58
N SER A 195 2.10 8.95 1.41
CA SER A 195 3.47 8.47 1.61
C SER A 195 4.06 7.79 0.38
N ILE A 196 3.24 7.09 -0.42
CA ILE A 196 3.70 6.50 -1.69
C ILE A 196 4.09 7.58 -2.69
N ILE A 197 3.35 8.70 -2.76
CA ILE A 197 3.70 9.85 -3.60
C ILE A 197 5.05 10.44 -3.17
N CYS A 198 5.38 10.46 -1.87
CA CYS A 198 6.69 10.91 -1.37
C CYS A 198 7.87 10.03 -1.81
N LEU A 199 7.61 8.82 -2.33
CA LEU A 199 8.64 7.96 -2.91
C LEU A 199 8.90 8.28 -4.40
N GLY A 200 8.19 9.27 -4.95
CA GLY A 200 8.35 9.75 -6.32
C GLY A 200 9.57 10.66 -6.50
N ASN A 201 9.58 11.41 -7.61
CA ASN A 201 10.63 12.38 -7.90
C ASN A 201 10.55 13.61 -6.98
N ASP A 202 11.61 14.43 -6.97
CA ASP A 202 11.71 15.58 -6.08
C ASP A 202 10.64 16.64 -6.33
N GLY A 203 10.09 16.74 -7.55
CA GLY A 203 8.95 17.61 -7.85
C GLY A 203 7.69 17.19 -7.08
N LEU A 204 7.37 15.90 -7.08
CA LEU A 204 6.25 15.36 -6.29
C LEU A 204 6.47 15.53 -4.80
N LYS A 205 7.69 15.24 -4.32
CA LYS A 205 8.05 15.42 -2.90
C LYS A 205 7.91 16.87 -2.44
N GLN A 206 8.36 17.83 -3.27
CA GLN A 206 8.27 19.25 -2.98
C GLN A 206 6.80 19.69 -2.88
N GLU A 207 5.95 19.26 -3.81
CA GLU A 207 4.51 19.58 -3.77
C GLU A 207 3.83 19.03 -2.51
N ILE A 208 4.16 17.80 -2.09
CA ILE A 208 3.67 17.27 -0.82
C ILE A 208 4.16 18.11 0.37
N ALA A 209 5.43 18.52 0.38
CA ALA A 209 5.97 19.35 1.45
C ALA A 209 5.34 20.75 1.49
N ASP A 210 5.11 21.37 0.33
CA ASP A 210 4.47 22.69 0.20
C ASP A 210 3.02 22.67 0.73
N HIS A 211 2.38 21.50 0.70
CA HIS A 211 1.05 21.26 1.29
C HIS A 211 1.10 20.73 2.73
N GLY A 212 2.22 20.89 3.43
CA GLY A 212 2.37 20.54 4.85
C GLY A 212 2.65 19.06 5.10
N GLY A 213 3.21 18.34 4.13
CA GLY A 213 3.50 16.91 4.25
C GLY A 213 4.41 16.55 5.42
N ILE A 214 5.38 17.41 5.76
CA ILE A 214 6.28 17.19 6.90
C ILE A 214 5.49 17.27 8.21
N GLU A 215 4.64 18.27 8.36
CA GLU A 215 3.79 18.51 9.52
C GLU A 215 2.75 17.39 9.67
N ILE A 216 2.16 16.92 8.57
CA ILE A 216 1.28 15.75 8.56
C ILE A 216 2.04 14.53 9.10
N GLY A 217 3.25 14.27 8.60
CA GLY A 217 4.09 13.19 9.10
C GLY A 217 4.32 13.32 10.60
N LEU A 218 4.76 14.48 11.07
CA LEU A 218 5.01 14.78 12.47
C LEU A 218 3.80 14.49 13.37
N ARG A 219 2.60 14.89 12.96
CA ARG A 219 1.36 14.67 13.74
C ARG A 219 1.11 13.19 14.06
N TYR A 220 1.50 12.29 13.16
CA TYR A 220 1.15 10.86 13.23
C TYR A 220 2.32 9.94 13.57
N LEU A 221 3.52 10.47 13.85
CA LEU A 221 4.69 9.66 14.19
C LEU A 221 4.47 8.75 15.41
N ASN A 222 3.70 9.22 16.39
CA ASN A 222 3.45 8.52 17.66
C ASN A 222 2.08 7.82 17.71
N HIS A 223 1.49 7.55 16.54
CA HIS A 223 0.17 6.96 16.47
C HIS A 223 0.15 5.51 17.01
N PRO A 224 -0.92 5.03 17.68
CA PRO A 224 -0.95 3.66 18.20
C PRO A 224 -0.84 2.55 17.14
N SER A 225 -1.24 2.86 15.90
CA SER A 225 -1.13 1.94 14.76
C SER A 225 0.26 2.04 14.12
N ALA A 226 1.07 0.98 14.24
CA ALA A 226 2.39 0.88 13.62
C ALA A 226 2.37 1.16 12.11
N LYS A 227 1.31 0.76 11.42
CA LYS A 227 1.13 1.03 9.99
C LYS A 227 1.04 2.53 9.68
N ILE A 228 0.30 3.27 10.51
CA ILE A 228 0.19 4.73 10.39
C ILE A 228 1.54 5.38 10.73
N CYS A 229 2.24 4.92 11.76
CA CYS A 229 3.60 5.41 12.08
C CYS A 229 4.58 5.25 10.91
N VAL A 230 4.56 4.12 10.21
CA VAL A 230 5.43 3.90 9.04
C VAL A 230 5.13 4.90 7.93
N MET A 231 3.85 5.15 7.63
CA MET A 231 3.44 6.13 6.61
C MET A 231 3.80 7.56 7.04
N ALA A 232 3.59 7.88 8.30
CA ALA A 232 3.94 9.15 8.93
C ALA A 232 5.46 9.40 8.88
N ALA A 233 6.27 8.36 9.11
CA ALA A 233 7.71 8.43 9.04
C ALA A 233 8.22 8.71 7.62
N LEU A 234 7.57 8.16 6.59
CA LEU A 234 7.89 8.47 5.19
C LEU A 234 7.62 9.94 4.86
N LEU A 235 6.45 10.46 5.29
CA LEU A 235 6.08 11.87 5.13
C LEU A 235 7.03 12.79 5.90
N PHE A 236 7.29 12.50 7.16
CA PHE A 236 8.24 13.25 7.99
C PHE A 236 9.67 13.15 7.44
N GLY A 237 10.01 12.07 6.74
CA GLY A 237 11.30 11.88 6.06
C GLY A 237 11.65 13.01 5.08
N LEU A 238 10.66 13.71 4.53
CA LEU A 238 10.86 14.91 3.71
C LEU A 238 11.64 16.00 4.47
N SER A 239 11.54 16.05 5.81
CA SER A 239 12.34 16.95 6.65
C SER A 239 13.84 16.70 6.55
N ARG A 240 14.28 15.54 6.05
CA ARG A 240 15.70 15.19 5.86
C ARG A 240 16.24 15.54 4.47
N GLU A 241 15.35 15.72 3.50
CA GLU A 241 15.72 16.08 2.12
C GLU A 241 16.38 17.45 2.09
N ARG A 242 17.54 17.56 1.44
CA ARG A 242 18.44 18.73 1.58
C ARG A 242 17.71 20.04 1.26
N MET A 243 17.02 20.09 0.12
CA MET A 243 16.32 21.28 -0.36
C MET A 243 14.92 21.39 0.26
N ILE A 244 14.15 20.31 0.21
CA ILE A 244 12.74 20.29 0.62
C ILE A 244 12.57 20.59 2.12
N GLY A 245 13.31 19.87 2.96
CA GLY A 245 13.22 20.00 4.42
C GLY A 245 14.01 21.17 5.01
N GLN A 246 14.66 22.01 4.18
CA GLN A 246 15.59 23.03 4.68
C GLN A 246 14.89 24.01 5.63
N GLN A 247 13.72 24.50 5.25
CA GLN A 247 12.98 25.47 6.06
C GLN A 247 12.51 24.87 7.38
N PHE A 248 12.04 23.62 7.35
CA PHE A 248 11.64 22.90 8.56
C PHE A 248 12.82 22.74 9.54
N ARG A 249 14.00 22.30 9.05
CA ARG A 249 15.20 22.09 9.89
C ARG A 249 15.79 23.38 10.47
N LYS A 250 15.61 24.53 9.82
CA LYS A 250 16.04 25.83 10.38
C LYS A 250 15.29 26.17 11.67
N ASN A 251 14.03 25.74 11.77
CA ASN A 251 13.14 26.12 12.87
C ASN A 251 12.94 24.99 13.88
N ASN A 252 13.39 23.76 13.59
CA ASN A 252 13.13 22.59 14.40
C ASN A 252 14.40 21.78 14.63
N TYR A 253 14.67 21.43 15.89
CA TYR A 253 15.70 20.47 16.24
C TYR A 253 15.14 19.05 16.10
N CYS A 254 15.52 18.33 15.04
CA CYS A 254 14.90 17.05 14.69
C CYS A 254 15.29 15.88 15.60
N ILE A 255 16.43 15.94 16.30
CA ILE A 255 16.92 14.82 17.13
C ILE A 255 15.93 14.45 18.25
N PRO A 256 15.44 15.41 19.07
CA PRO A 256 14.41 15.12 20.07
C PRO A 256 13.12 14.55 19.48
N ILE A 257 12.72 15.01 18.29
CA ILE A 257 11.52 14.51 17.61
C ILE A 257 11.67 13.02 17.31
N PHE A 258 12.78 12.62 16.67
CA PHE A 258 13.04 11.20 16.39
C PHE A 258 13.12 10.37 17.67
N ASN A 259 13.80 10.85 18.71
CA ASN A 259 13.94 10.13 19.98
C ASN A 259 12.60 9.96 20.71
N SER A 260 11.66 10.91 20.54
CA SER A 260 10.32 10.80 21.12
C SER A 260 9.41 9.83 20.36
N SER A 261 9.72 9.52 19.10
CA SER A 261 8.88 8.74 18.20
C SER A 261 9.33 7.33 17.93
N ILE A 262 10.62 7.04 18.15
CA ILE A 262 11.15 5.69 18.09
C ILE A 262 11.05 5.13 19.51
N PRO A 263 10.12 4.20 19.79
CA PRO A 263 10.07 3.59 21.11
C PRO A 263 11.43 2.93 21.41
N PRO A 264 11.93 3.03 22.65
CA PRO A 264 13.15 2.35 23.03
C PRO A 264 13.00 0.86 22.72
N PRO A 265 14.03 0.20 22.16
CA PRO A 265 13.95 -1.21 21.86
C PRO A 265 13.65 -1.98 23.15
N LEU A 266 12.54 -2.73 23.16
CA LEU A 266 12.18 -3.58 24.28
C LEU A 266 13.00 -4.86 24.18
N PHE A 267 13.82 -5.11 25.20
CA PHE A 267 14.52 -6.38 25.35
C PHE A 267 13.59 -7.38 26.04
N ASN A 268 13.04 -8.32 25.27
CA ASN A 268 12.21 -9.40 25.81
C ASN A 268 13.02 -10.70 25.87
N ILE A 269 13.17 -11.26 27.08
CA ILE A 269 13.72 -12.60 27.28
C ILE A 269 12.57 -13.59 27.11
N ILE A 270 12.61 -14.41 26.06
CA ILE A 270 11.60 -15.45 25.85
C ILE A 270 12.02 -16.68 26.66
N THR A 271 11.18 -17.11 27.60
CA THR A 271 11.45 -18.31 28.40
C THR A 271 11.02 -19.57 27.64
N SER A 272 11.67 -20.70 27.90
CA SER A 272 11.39 -21.96 27.19
C SER A 272 9.95 -22.47 27.35
N SER A 273 9.24 -22.02 28.39
CA SER A 273 7.81 -22.29 28.59
C SER A 273 6.88 -21.58 27.59
N ASP A 274 7.36 -20.53 26.92
CA ASP A 274 6.59 -19.75 25.93
C ASP A 274 6.75 -20.29 24.49
N SER A 275 7.57 -21.33 24.31
CA SER A 275 7.96 -21.89 23.01
C SER A 275 6.81 -22.53 22.21
N ASN A 276 5.68 -22.83 22.85
CA ASN A 276 4.48 -23.33 22.18
C ASN A 276 3.71 -22.26 21.39
N ILE A 277 4.09 -20.97 21.52
CA ILE A 277 3.35 -19.84 20.91
C ILE A 277 4.04 -19.33 19.63
N THR A 278 5.33 -19.58 19.46
CA THR A 278 6.09 -19.06 18.31
C THR A 278 6.47 -20.15 17.32
N SER A 279 5.81 -20.16 16.15
CA SER A 279 6.18 -21.01 15.02
C SER A 279 7.67 -20.81 14.65
N PRO A 280 8.43 -21.88 14.34
CA PRO A 280 9.87 -21.79 14.03
C PRO A 280 10.23 -20.97 12.79
N THR A 281 9.23 -20.51 12.01
CA THR A 281 9.39 -20.03 10.63
C THR A 281 9.60 -18.52 10.46
N GLN A 282 9.63 -17.71 11.51
CA GLN A 282 9.97 -16.28 11.37
C GLN A 282 11.43 -16.00 11.68
N HIS A 283 12.33 -16.58 10.88
CA HIS A 283 13.72 -16.11 10.85
C HIS A 283 13.77 -14.82 10.02
N LEU A 284 13.49 -13.68 10.65
CA LEU A 284 13.70 -12.37 10.04
C LEU A 284 15.22 -12.19 9.83
N GLN A 285 15.66 -12.03 8.58
CA GLN A 285 17.07 -12.05 8.16
C GLN A 285 18.00 -11.00 8.82
N HIS A 286 17.45 -10.08 9.62
CA HIS A 286 18.18 -9.00 10.27
C HIS A 286 17.97 -8.92 11.79
N LEU A 287 17.46 -9.99 12.42
CA LEU A 287 17.40 -10.12 13.87
C LEU A 287 18.50 -11.06 14.34
N HIS A 288 19.42 -10.54 15.15
CA HIS A 288 20.40 -11.38 15.84
C HIS A 288 19.65 -12.13 16.95
N SER A 289 19.34 -13.40 16.69
CA SER A 289 18.97 -14.33 17.74
C SER A 289 20.20 -15.12 18.17
N GLY A 290 20.50 -15.12 19.46
CA GLY A 290 21.54 -15.93 20.06
C GLY A 290 21.01 -16.79 21.20
N MET A 291 21.70 -17.89 21.48
CA MET A 291 21.49 -18.72 22.67
C MET A 291 22.51 -18.28 23.73
N ILE A 292 22.06 -17.97 24.93
CA ILE A 292 22.99 -17.79 26.06
C ILE A 292 23.44 -19.19 26.50
N GLN A 293 24.70 -19.52 26.24
CA GLN A 293 25.30 -20.79 26.64
C GLN A 293 25.12 -21.01 28.15
N GLY A 294 24.61 -22.18 28.53
CA GLY A 294 24.42 -22.60 29.92
C GLY A 294 23.03 -22.31 30.52
N THR A 295 22.13 -21.62 29.81
CA THR A 295 20.80 -21.26 30.37
C THR A 295 19.61 -21.69 29.52
N GLY A 296 19.81 -22.03 28.24
CA GLY A 296 18.72 -22.42 27.33
C GLY A 296 17.82 -21.27 26.87
N PHE A 297 18.13 -20.02 27.23
CA PHE A 297 17.36 -18.85 26.80
C PHE A 297 17.75 -18.40 25.38
N LYS A 298 16.73 -18.12 24.57
CA LYS A 298 16.84 -17.48 23.26
C LYS A 298 16.56 -16.00 23.44
N TYR A 299 17.52 -15.14 23.08
CA TYR A 299 17.28 -13.70 23.04
C TYR A 299 17.08 -13.22 21.61
N ILE A 300 16.39 -12.10 21.47
CA ILE A 300 16.25 -11.35 20.23
C ILE A 300 16.78 -9.95 20.51
N VAL A 301 17.86 -9.55 19.85
CA VAL A 301 18.40 -8.18 19.94
C VAL A 301 18.08 -7.42 18.66
N LEU A 302 17.42 -6.27 18.79
CA LEU A 302 17.35 -5.24 17.76
C LEU A 302 18.61 -4.38 17.86
N THR A 303 19.65 -4.68 17.07
CA THR A 303 20.77 -3.76 16.91
C THR A 303 20.48 -2.78 15.77
N HIS A 304 20.55 -1.48 16.05
CA HIS A 304 20.81 -0.48 15.03
C HIS A 304 22.31 -0.51 14.72
N GLU A 305 22.70 -1.09 13.58
CA GLU A 305 24.03 -0.85 13.03
C GLU A 305 24.07 0.57 12.46
N TYR A 306 24.65 1.51 13.21
CA TYR A 306 25.27 2.68 12.60
C TYR A 306 26.61 2.22 12.02
N LYS A 307 26.72 2.18 10.68
CA LYS A 307 28.03 2.15 10.03
C LYS A 307 28.59 3.57 10.02
N ASN A 308 29.71 3.76 10.70
CA ASN A 308 30.59 4.92 10.58
C ASN A 308 31.17 5.01 9.17
#